data_AF-A0A1Z3U829-F1
#
_entry.id   AF-A0A1Z3U829-F1
#
_cell.length_a   1.000
_cell.length_b   1.000
_cell.length_c   1.000
_cell.angle_alpha   90.00
_cell.angle_beta   90.00
_cell.angle_gamma   90.00
#
_symmetry.space_group_name_H-M   'P 1'
#
loop_
_entity.id
_entity.type
_entity.pdbx_description
1 polymer ?
#
loop_
_entity_poly.entity_id
_entity_poly.type
_entity_poly.pdbx_seq_one_letter_code
_entity_poly.pdbx_strand_id
1 'polypeptide(L)'
;MQRLLDLEGIARIEQGLNLKNALWAPENDDMPQRLVALSVKHFGRTVEQTWFEYPERFWELYDENDPYDDDDVISDDRQWLYDQMSAAGDWALHFEVLDLPFAQQIPLWTALGWDVTNEKGERPKCMEHFERALLAHAKGLPLQGDDAIPEPDAENWGAKLAAEAKKFNSSSRR
;
A
#
# COMPACT_ATOMS: atom_id res chain seq x y z
N MET A 1 5.31 19.35 -10.20
CA MET A 1 5.43 17.87 -10.23
C MET A 1 6.11 17.48 -8.94
N GLN A 2 5.47 16.63 -8.13
CA GLN A 2 5.97 16.19 -6.83
C GLN A 2 6.76 14.90 -6.99
N ARG A 3 7.92 14.79 -6.34
CA ARG A 3 8.76 13.59 -6.45
C ARG A 3 8.58 12.71 -5.23
N LEU A 4 8.38 11.40 -5.44
CA LEU A 4 8.19 10.42 -4.38
C LEU A 4 9.37 10.40 -3.40
N LEU A 5 10.59 10.42 -3.93
CA LEU A 5 11.81 10.38 -3.12
C LEU A 5 12.08 11.66 -2.34
N ASP A 6 11.44 12.77 -2.68
CA ASP A 6 11.57 14.05 -1.95
C ASP A 6 10.64 14.10 -0.73
N LEU A 7 9.75 13.11 -0.55
CA LEU A 7 8.88 13.02 0.61
C LEU A 7 9.68 12.63 1.86
N GLU A 8 9.39 13.31 2.96
CA GLU A 8 10.05 13.11 4.25
C GLU A 8 10.00 11.63 4.67
N GLY A 9 11.17 11.04 4.91
CA GLY A 9 11.31 9.64 5.32
C GLY A 9 11.43 8.64 4.17
N ILE A 10 10.87 8.92 2.98
CA ILE A 10 10.87 7.98 1.85
C ILE A 10 12.27 7.78 1.27
N ALA A 11 13.08 8.84 1.12
CA ALA A 11 14.47 8.71 0.68
C ALA A 11 15.30 7.78 1.59
N ARG A 12 15.04 7.79 2.90
CA ARG A 12 15.73 6.93 3.87
C ARG A 12 15.31 5.47 3.70
N ILE A 13 14.04 5.21 3.37
CA ILE A 13 13.56 3.87 3.01
C ILE A 13 14.28 3.36 1.76
N GLU A 14 14.32 4.18 0.71
CA GLU A 14 15.00 3.83 -0.54
C GLU A 14 16.49 3.53 -0.33
N GLN A 15 17.19 4.34 0.46
CA GLN A 15 18.59 4.10 0.82
C GLN A 15 18.76 2.76 1.56
N GLY A 16 17.89 2.48 2.53
CA GLY A 16 17.91 1.23 3.30
C GLY A 16 17.73 0.00 2.42
N LEU A 17 16.75 0.03 1.51
CA LEU A 17 16.48 -1.06 0.56
C LEU A 17 17.63 -1.31 -0.43
N ASN A 18 18.51 -0.32 -0.66
CA ASN A 18 19.64 -0.44 -1.58
C ASN A 18 20.91 -1.04 -0.97
N LEU A 19 21.00 -1.19 0.35
CA LEU A 19 22.17 -1.77 1.01
C LEU A 19 22.21 -3.30 0.83
N LYS A 20 23.08 -3.79 -0.07
CA LYS A 20 23.34 -5.24 -0.25
C LYS A 20 23.84 -5.85 1.06
N ASN A 21 23.21 -6.94 1.52
CA ASN A 21 23.44 -7.68 2.77
C ASN A 21 22.90 -7.05 4.06
N ALA A 22 22.34 -5.85 4.00
CA ALA A 22 21.52 -5.35 5.09
C ALA A 22 20.06 -5.67 4.76
N LEU A 23 19.63 -6.89 5.09
CA LEU A 23 18.40 -6.95 5.87
C LEU A 23 18.53 -5.80 6.89
N TRP A 24 17.53 -4.92 7.04
CA TRP A 24 16.64 -5.21 8.15
C TRP A 24 17.43 -5.83 9.31
N ALA A 25 18.31 -5.05 9.96
CA ALA A 25 19.14 -5.61 11.02
C ALA A 25 18.19 -6.30 12.02
N PRO A 26 18.53 -7.45 12.64
CA PRO A 26 17.65 -8.15 13.58
C PRO A 26 17.19 -7.33 14.81
N GLU A 27 17.63 -6.06 14.91
CA GLU A 27 17.15 -5.03 15.84
C GLU A 27 15.95 -4.20 15.30
N ASN A 28 15.55 -4.40 14.04
CA ASN A 28 14.70 -3.50 13.25
C ASN A 28 13.30 -4.11 12.98
N ASP A 29 12.65 -4.53 14.07
CA ASP A 29 11.32 -5.16 14.13
C ASP A 29 10.15 -4.19 13.84
N ASP A 30 10.45 -3.00 13.29
CA ASP A 30 9.49 -1.90 13.11
C ASP A 30 9.34 -1.41 11.65
N MET A 31 10.00 -2.05 10.68
CA MET A 31 9.95 -1.62 9.28
C MET A 31 8.54 -1.69 8.69
N PRO A 32 7.75 -2.77 8.85
CA PRO A 32 6.36 -2.77 8.41
C PRO A 32 5.56 -1.57 8.98
N GLN A 33 5.74 -1.26 10.26
CA GLN A 33 5.07 -0.14 10.93
C GLN A 33 5.55 1.22 10.39
N ARG A 34 6.84 1.36 10.03
CA ARG A 34 7.36 2.57 9.38
C ARG A 34 6.81 2.77 7.98
N LEU A 35 6.67 1.70 7.18
CA LEU A 35 6.05 1.77 5.86
C LEU A 35 4.59 2.20 5.99
N VAL A 36 3.84 1.59 6.90
CA VAL A 36 2.44 1.96 7.21
C VAL A 36 2.35 3.43 7.63
N ALA A 37 3.16 3.87 8.60
CA ALA A 37 3.15 5.23 9.10
C ALA A 37 3.48 6.26 8.01
N LEU A 38 4.46 5.98 7.14
CA LEU A 38 4.79 6.86 6.01
C LEU A 38 3.69 6.87 4.96
N SER A 39 3.08 5.72 4.67
CA SER A 39 1.95 5.61 3.74
C SER A 39 0.76 6.43 4.22
N VAL A 40 0.39 6.29 5.50
CA VAL A 40 -0.68 7.08 6.12
C VAL A 40 -0.33 8.57 6.13
N LYS A 41 0.89 8.93 6.54
CA LYS A 41 1.34 10.33 6.61
C LYS A 41 1.24 11.04 5.25
N HIS A 42 1.64 10.38 4.18
CA HIS A 42 1.74 11.01 2.85
C HIS A 42 0.54 10.78 1.95
N PHE A 43 -0.17 9.66 2.11
CA PHE A 43 -1.26 9.24 1.22
C PHE A 43 -2.59 9.05 1.94
N GLY A 44 -2.62 9.17 3.27
CA GLY A 44 -3.82 9.08 4.09
C GLY A 44 -4.37 7.66 4.26
N ARG A 45 -3.63 6.64 3.81
CA ARG A 45 -4.05 5.23 3.83
C ARG A 45 -2.88 4.28 3.80
N THR A 46 -3.11 3.03 4.18
CA THR A 46 -2.14 1.95 4.01
C THR A 46 -2.28 1.30 2.63
N VAL A 47 -1.34 0.42 2.28
CA VAL A 47 -1.46 -0.39 1.05
C VAL A 47 -2.57 -1.42 1.19
N GLU A 48 -2.73 -2.01 2.37
CA GLU A 48 -3.77 -2.99 2.71
C GLU A 48 -5.16 -2.43 2.40
N GLN A 49 -5.44 -1.18 2.80
CA GLN A 49 -6.69 -0.46 2.52
C GLN A 49 -6.95 -0.17 1.04
N THR A 50 -6.03 -0.53 0.14
CA THR A 50 -6.25 -0.43 -1.31
C THR A 50 -6.59 -1.77 -1.95
N TRP A 51 -6.50 -2.87 -1.21
CA TRP A 51 -6.96 -4.18 -1.67
C TRP A 51 -8.45 -4.34 -1.42
N PHE A 52 -9.11 -5.08 -2.29
CA PHE A 52 -10.49 -5.46 -2.06
C PHE A 52 -10.51 -6.71 -1.20
N GLU A 53 -11.16 -6.65 -0.04
CA GLU A 53 -11.41 -7.82 0.78
C GLU A 53 -12.76 -8.43 0.40
N TYR A 54 -12.74 -9.70 -0.04
CA TYR A 54 -13.97 -10.44 -0.25
C TYR A 54 -14.64 -10.72 1.11
N PRO A 55 -15.97 -10.60 1.22
CA PRO A 55 -16.67 -11.01 2.43
C PRO A 55 -16.33 -12.46 2.80
N GLU A 56 -16.17 -12.79 4.09
CA GLU A 56 -15.79 -14.16 4.51
C GLU A 56 -16.75 -15.24 3.97
N ARG A 57 -18.05 -14.90 3.86
CA ARG A 57 -19.10 -15.76 3.30
C ARG A 57 -18.98 -16.02 1.80
N PHE A 58 -18.11 -15.30 1.10
CA PHE A 58 -17.89 -15.48 -0.33
C PHE A 58 -17.59 -16.94 -0.68
N TRP A 59 -16.69 -17.57 0.08
CA TRP A 59 -16.28 -18.96 -0.14
C TRP A 59 -17.33 -19.99 0.28
N GLU A 60 -18.27 -19.63 1.17
CA GLU A 60 -19.35 -20.52 1.64
C GLU A 60 -20.45 -20.68 0.58
N LEU A 61 -20.62 -19.68 -0.25
CA LEU A 61 -21.64 -19.61 -1.30
C LEU A 61 -21.09 -19.98 -2.69
N TYR A 62 -19.77 -19.99 -2.84
CA TYR A 62 -19.05 -20.49 -4.00
C TYR A 62 -18.74 -21.99 -3.82
N ASP A 63 -19.78 -22.82 -3.65
CA ASP A 63 -19.62 -24.27 -3.75
C ASP A 63 -19.84 -24.70 -5.20
N GLU A 64 -18.75 -24.98 -5.91
CA GLU A 64 -18.77 -25.49 -7.30
C GLU A 64 -19.51 -26.84 -7.44
N ASN A 65 -19.83 -27.51 -6.31
CA ASN A 65 -20.57 -28.76 -6.28
C ASN A 65 -22.03 -28.60 -5.80
N ASP A 66 -22.56 -27.38 -5.69
CA ASP A 66 -23.97 -27.18 -5.31
C ASP A 66 -24.90 -27.79 -6.38
N PRO A 67 -25.59 -28.91 -6.08
CA PRO A 67 -26.42 -29.61 -7.07
C PRO A 67 -27.76 -28.90 -7.32
N TYR A 68 -28.03 -27.77 -6.65
CA TYR A 68 -29.20 -26.92 -6.87
C TYR A 68 -28.90 -25.73 -7.79
N ASP A 69 -27.79 -25.76 -8.53
CA ASP A 69 -27.46 -24.83 -9.62
C ASP A 69 -28.30 -25.09 -10.89
N ASP A 70 -29.51 -25.63 -10.74
CA ASP A 70 -30.52 -25.69 -11.79
C ASP A 70 -31.37 -24.40 -11.69
N ASP A 71 -30.97 -23.43 -12.51
CA ASP A 71 -31.79 -22.48 -13.27
C ASP A 71 -33.15 -22.06 -12.66
N ASP A 72 -33.19 -20.86 -12.06
CA ASP A 72 -34.18 -19.80 -12.36
C ASP A 72 -34.42 -18.80 -11.20
N VAL A 73 -33.83 -19.02 -10.01
CA VAL A 73 -33.92 -18.06 -8.89
C VAL A 73 -32.54 -17.84 -8.28
N ILE A 74 -31.85 -16.79 -8.70
CA ILE A 74 -30.72 -16.24 -7.94
C ILE A 74 -31.31 -15.80 -6.59
N SER A 75 -30.90 -16.47 -5.50
CA SER A 75 -31.28 -16.03 -4.15
C SER A 75 -30.75 -14.61 -3.92
N ASP A 76 -31.42 -13.81 -3.09
CA ASP A 76 -30.96 -12.46 -2.73
C ASP A 76 -29.49 -12.48 -2.24
N ASP A 77 -29.07 -13.57 -1.58
CA ASP A 77 -27.69 -13.79 -1.14
C ASP A 77 -26.70 -14.00 -2.30
N ARG A 78 -27.07 -14.75 -3.35
CA ARG A 78 -26.24 -14.93 -4.55
C ARG A 78 -26.18 -13.64 -5.38
N GLN A 79 -27.28 -12.89 -5.48
CA GLN A 79 -27.28 -11.59 -6.18
C GLN A 79 -26.37 -10.60 -5.46
N TRP A 80 -26.46 -10.52 -4.13
CA TRP A 80 -25.57 -9.69 -3.33
C TRP A 80 -24.09 -10.04 -3.55
N LEU A 81 -23.74 -11.32 -3.65
CA LEU A 81 -22.37 -11.72 -3.98
C LEU A 81 -21.92 -11.26 -5.35
N TYR A 82 -22.75 -11.41 -6.39
CA TYR A 82 -22.42 -10.92 -7.73
C TYR A 82 -22.17 -9.41 -7.72
N ASP A 83 -22.99 -8.65 -6.99
CA ASP A 83 -22.80 -7.21 -6.83
C ASP A 83 -21.46 -6.90 -6.13
N GLN A 84 -21.08 -7.68 -5.10
CA GLN A 84 -19.78 -7.54 -4.44
C GLN A 84 -18.61 -7.89 -5.37
N MET A 85 -18.71 -8.96 -6.16
CA MET A 85 -17.67 -9.34 -7.14
C MET A 85 -17.51 -8.29 -8.24
N SER A 86 -18.63 -7.75 -8.74
CA SER A 86 -18.60 -6.68 -9.73
C SER A 86 -17.92 -5.44 -9.16
N ALA A 87 -18.26 -5.05 -7.93
CA ALA A 87 -17.61 -3.94 -7.25
C ALA A 87 -16.11 -4.18 -7.02
N ALA A 88 -15.72 -5.43 -6.71
CA ALA A 88 -14.32 -5.83 -6.60
C ALA A 88 -13.56 -5.69 -7.92
N GLY A 89 -14.18 -6.14 -9.02
CA GLY A 89 -13.66 -6.00 -10.37
C GLY A 89 -13.44 -4.53 -10.73
N ASP A 90 -14.48 -3.71 -10.58
CA ASP A 90 -14.43 -2.26 -10.85
C ASP A 90 -13.35 -1.56 -10.02
N TRP A 91 -13.20 -1.95 -8.75
CA TRP A 91 -12.14 -1.42 -7.90
C TRP A 91 -10.75 -1.80 -8.39
N ALA A 92 -10.53 -3.07 -8.77
CA ALA A 92 -9.26 -3.57 -9.25
C ALA A 92 -8.82 -2.87 -10.55
N LEU A 93 -9.75 -2.48 -11.43
CA LEU A 93 -9.47 -1.72 -12.65
C LEU A 93 -8.71 -0.42 -12.40
N HIS A 94 -8.85 0.19 -11.21
CA HIS A 94 -8.08 1.38 -10.87
C HIS A 94 -6.57 1.12 -10.76
N PHE A 95 -6.15 -0.13 -10.56
CA PHE A 95 -4.77 -0.50 -10.27
C PHE A 95 -4.10 -1.32 -11.38
N GLU A 96 -4.82 -1.76 -12.43
CA GLU A 96 -4.26 -2.56 -13.54
C GLU A 96 -3.01 -1.95 -14.19
N VAL A 97 -2.89 -0.61 -14.17
CA VAL A 97 -1.68 0.06 -14.68
C VAL A 97 -0.41 -0.39 -13.96
N LEU A 98 -0.50 -0.84 -12.71
CA LEU A 98 0.63 -1.34 -11.93
C LEU A 98 1.14 -2.69 -12.43
N ASP A 99 0.33 -3.43 -13.19
CA ASP A 99 0.72 -4.71 -13.81
C ASP A 99 1.56 -4.51 -15.09
N LEU A 100 1.55 -3.29 -15.65
CA LEU A 100 2.38 -2.96 -16.80
C LEU A 100 3.86 -2.86 -16.43
N PRO A 101 4.80 -3.09 -17.36
CA PRO A 101 6.20 -2.79 -17.13
C PRO A 101 6.41 -1.35 -16.67
N PHE A 102 7.24 -1.11 -15.64
CA PHE A 102 7.38 0.20 -15.00
C PHE A 102 7.61 1.37 -15.96
N ALA A 103 8.42 1.17 -17.01
CA ALA A 103 8.65 2.20 -18.03
C ALA A 103 7.35 2.69 -18.72
N GLN A 104 6.36 1.81 -18.86
CA GLN A 104 5.04 2.13 -19.42
C GLN A 104 4.12 2.84 -18.42
N GLN A 105 4.42 2.77 -17.12
CA GLN A 105 3.67 3.46 -16.07
C GLN A 105 4.07 4.94 -15.94
N ILE A 106 5.32 5.30 -16.31
CA ILE A 106 5.88 6.65 -16.16
C ILE A 106 4.98 7.76 -16.76
N PRO A 107 4.41 7.61 -17.98
CA PRO A 107 3.51 8.61 -18.54
C PRO A 107 2.27 8.87 -17.68
N LEU A 108 1.69 7.82 -17.07
CA LEU A 108 0.56 7.98 -16.16
C LEU A 108 0.98 8.76 -14.91
N TRP A 109 2.07 8.36 -14.25
CA TRP A 109 2.55 9.05 -13.06
C TRP A 109 2.82 10.52 -13.32
N THR A 110 3.45 10.82 -14.46
CA THR A 110 3.69 12.19 -14.91
C THR A 110 2.39 12.97 -15.09
N ALA A 111 1.37 12.36 -15.72
CA ALA A 111 0.05 12.98 -15.90
C ALA A 111 -0.68 13.21 -14.57
N LEU A 112 -0.46 12.33 -13.59
CA LEU A 112 -0.94 12.47 -12.22
C LEU A 112 -0.13 13.48 -11.38
N GLY A 113 0.89 14.12 -11.97
CA GLY A 113 1.70 15.15 -11.32
C GLY A 113 2.83 14.61 -10.45
N TRP A 114 3.17 13.32 -10.58
CA TRP A 114 4.17 12.62 -9.79
C TRP A 114 5.41 12.21 -10.60
N ASP A 115 6.57 12.41 -10.00
CA ASP A 115 7.83 11.77 -10.40
C ASP A 115 8.13 10.61 -9.45
N VAL A 116 8.06 9.39 -9.98
CA VAL A 116 8.27 8.15 -9.25
C VAL A 116 9.59 7.47 -9.62
N THR A 117 10.57 8.23 -10.13
CA THR A 117 11.86 7.70 -10.58
C THR A 117 13.01 8.08 -9.66
N ASN A 118 14.02 7.21 -9.57
CA ASN A 118 15.29 7.52 -8.92
C ASN A 118 16.14 8.47 -9.80
N GLU A 119 17.33 8.86 -9.33
CA GLU A 119 18.22 9.78 -10.08
C GLU A 119 18.68 9.24 -11.44
N LYS A 120 18.54 7.93 -11.67
CA LYS A 120 18.88 7.26 -12.94
C LYS A 120 17.67 7.09 -13.86
N GLY A 121 16.48 7.55 -13.46
CA GLY A 121 15.24 7.32 -14.20
C GLY A 121 14.66 5.91 -14.02
N GLU A 122 15.13 5.14 -13.04
CA GLU A 122 14.69 3.76 -12.78
C GLU A 122 13.63 3.72 -11.65
N ARG A 123 12.95 2.58 -11.50
CA ARG A 123 12.01 2.34 -10.40
C ARG A 123 12.76 2.34 -9.07
N PRO A 124 12.46 3.26 -8.12
CA PRO A 124 12.98 3.16 -6.77
C PRO A 124 12.37 1.92 -6.10
N LYS A 125 13.17 1.24 -5.27
CA LYS A 125 12.73 0.02 -4.57
C LYS A 125 11.54 0.29 -3.65
N CYS A 126 11.51 1.45 -3.00
CA CYS A 126 10.41 1.81 -2.10
C CYS A 126 9.05 1.90 -2.81
N MET A 127 9.02 2.00 -4.13
CA MET A 127 7.78 2.11 -4.91
C MET A 127 6.84 0.92 -4.66
N GLU A 128 7.38 -0.30 -4.50
CA GLU A 128 6.58 -1.50 -4.26
C GLU A 128 5.74 -1.43 -2.98
N HIS A 129 6.14 -0.59 -2.02
CA HIS A 129 5.47 -0.42 -0.74
C HIS A 129 4.49 0.75 -0.71
N PHE A 130 4.45 1.59 -1.75
CA PHE A 130 3.66 2.82 -1.73
C PHE A 130 2.77 2.98 -2.96
N GLU A 131 3.03 2.26 -4.05
CA GLU A 131 2.41 2.52 -5.35
C GLU A 131 0.88 2.48 -5.36
N ARG A 132 0.27 1.53 -4.64
CA ARG A 132 -1.19 1.46 -4.58
C ARG A 132 -1.78 2.62 -3.77
N ALA A 133 -1.23 2.89 -2.58
CA ALA A 133 -1.67 4.00 -1.74
C ALA A 133 -1.49 5.35 -2.44
N LEU A 134 -0.35 5.52 -3.12
CA LEU A 134 -0.04 6.69 -3.94
C LEU A 134 -1.02 6.82 -5.12
N LEU A 135 -1.30 5.74 -5.85
CA LEU A 135 -2.23 5.77 -7.00
C LEU A 135 -3.64 6.12 -6.55
N ALA A 136 -4.10 5.51 -5.45
CA ALA A 136 -5.41 5.79 -4.86
C ALA A 136 -5.50 7.25 -4.39
N HIS A 137 -4.45 7.77 -3.76
CA HIS A 137 -4.35 9.17 -3.38
C HIS A 137 -4.39 10.10 -4.60
N ALA A 138 -3.57 9.84 -5.61
CA ALA A 138 -3.46 10.67 -6.82
C ALA A 138 -4.76 10.68 -7.65
N LYS A 139 -5.51 9.57 -7.66
CA LYS A 139 -6.81 9.46 -8.33
C LYS A 139 -7.98 9.94 -7.46
N GLY A 140 -7.76 10.26 -6.18
CA GLY A 140 -8.83 10.66 -5.25
C GLY A 140 -9.83 9.54 -4.96
N LEU A 141 -9.38 8.28 -4.95
CA LEU A 141 -10.26 7.13 -4.70
C LEU A 141 -10.75 7.13 -3.24
N PRO A 142 -11.97 6.62 -2.96
CA PRO A 142 -12.45 6.45 -1.60
C PRO A 142 -11.56 5.50 -0.79
N LEU A 143 -11.66 5.54 0.54
CA LEU A 143 -11.13 4.46 1.39
C LEU A 143 -12.05 3.24 1.24
N GLN A 144 -11.47 2.05 1.13
CA GLN A 144 -12.22 0.80 1.29
C GLN A 144 -12.36 0.49 2.78
N GLY A 145 -13.56 0.11 3.21
CA GLY A 145 -13.87 -0.25 4.60
C GLY A 145 -14.08 0.95 5.55
N ASP A 146 -14.87 0.72 6.59
CA ASP A 146 -14.99 1.59 7.78
C ASP A 146 -13.78 1.45 8.72
N ASP A 147 -12.73 0.74 8.29
CA ASP A 147 -11.59 0.42 9.12
C ASP A 147 -10.86 1.69 9.52
N ALA A 148 -10.87 1.94 10.83
CA ALA A 148 -10.04 2.94 11.45
C ALA A 148 -8.60 2.75 10.93
N ILE A 149 -8.02 3.83 10.42
CA ILE A 149 -6.58 3.87 10.12
C ILE A 149 -5.90 3.32 11.37
N PRO A 150 -5.18 2.17 11.29
CA PRO A 150 -4.56 1.61 12.48
C PRO A 150 -3.66 2.70 13.03
N GLU A 151 -4.00 3.21 14.23
CA GLU A 151 -3.21 4.25 14.86
C GLU A 151 -1.80 3.66 14.98
N PRO A 152 -0.79 4.22 14.28
CA PRO A 152 0.57 3.77 14.50
C PRO A 152 0.81 4.01 15.99
N ASP A 153 1.14 2.96 16.76
CA ASP A 153 1.34 3.03 18.21
C ASP A 153 2.26 4.22 18.55
N ALA A 154 1.63 5.35 18.87
CA ALA A 154 2.27 6.65 18.85
C ALA A 154 3.23 6.78 20.03
N GLU A 155 2.93 6.06 21.12
CA GLU A 155 3.81 5.94 22.29
C GLU A 155 5.05 5.12 21.97
N ASN A 156 4.92 3.96 21.32
CA ASN A 156 6.10 3.18 20.92
C ASN A 156 6.95 3.94 19.89
N TRP A 157 6.32 4.61 18.93
CA TRP A 157 7.03 5.33 17.89
C TRP A 157 7.77 6.55 18.44
N GLY A 158 7.12 7.34 19.28
CA GLY A 158 7.75 8.49 19.95
C GLY A 158 8.91 8.08 20.85
N ALA A 159 8.75 6.99 21.62
CA ALA A 159 9.81 6.45 22.46
C ALA A 159 11.00 5.92 21.65
N LYS A 160 10.74 5.23 20.53
CA LYS A 160 11.79 4.72 19.62
C LYS A 160 12.54 5.85 18.93
N LEU A 161 11.86 6.89 18.44
CA LEU A 161 12.50 8.07 17.85
C LEU A 161 13.37 8.84 18.86
N ALA A 162 12.89 9.02 20.09
CA ALA A 162 13.66 9.67 21.15
C ALA A 162 14.92 8.86 21.54
N ALA A 163 14.82 7.53 21.52
CA ALA A 163 15.95 6.64 21.77
C ALA A 163 16.97 6.68 20.61
N GLU A 164 16.53 6.68 19.35
CA GLU A 164 17.41 6.81 18.18
C GLU A 164 18.10 8.18 18.12
N ALA A 165 17.39 9.27 18.40
CA ALA A 165 17.97 10.62 18.46
C ALA A 165 19.07 10.73 19.53
N LYS A 166 18.91 10.06 20.68
CA LYS A 166 19.97 9.94 21.69
C LYS A 166 21.17 9.16 21.19
N LYS A 167 20.97 8.03 20.49
CA LYS A 167 22.06 7.23 19.90
C LYS A 167 22.85 8.03 18.86
N PHE A 168 22.16 8.76 17.97
CA PHE A 168 22.80 9.61 16.95
C PHE A 168 23.63 10.76 17.55
N ASN A 169 23.10 11.45 18.55
CA ASN A 169 23.84 12.51 19.25
C ASN A 169 25.06 11.99 20.03
N SER A 170 25.05 10.72 20.44
CA SER A 170 26.19 10.07 21.10
C SER A 170 27.25 9.54 20.12
N SER A 171 26.88 9.17 18.89
CA SER A 171 27.82 8.71 17.86
C SER A 171 28.48 9.85 17.09
N SER A 172 27.83 11.03 17.00
CA SER A 172 28.37 12.22 16.33
C SER A 172 29.39 13.02 17.16
N ARG A 173 29.81 12.52 18.34
CA ARG A 173 30.81 13.13 19.24
C ARG A 173 32.13 12.35 19.33
N ARG A 174 32.43 11.45 18.39
CA ARG A 174 33.74 10.78 18.27
C ARG A 174 34.48 11.22 17.02
#